data_AF-A0A973WAG3-F1
#
_entry.id   AF-A0A973WAG3-F1
#
_cell.length_a   1.000
_cell.length_b   1.000
_cell.length_c   1.000
_cell.angle_alpha   90.00
_cell.angle_beta   90.00
_cell.angle_gamma   90.00
#
_symmetry.space_group_name_H-M   'P 1'
#
loop_
_entity.id
_entity.type
_entity.pdbx_description
1 polymer ?
#
loop_
_entity_poly.entity_id
_entity_poly.type
_entity_poly.pdbx_seq_one_letter_code
_entity_poly.pdbx_strand_id
1 'polypeptide(L)'
;MGLTSPARDEKAHRLASDVVTWFDREAALCKFQDARLGERFRMLLKQIGGDIGQSIPMVCQDWANTKAAYRFFSNERVGEADILSGHFKATRERIAAAKGPVLVLHDTTEFSYQRERPDRIHPS
;
A
#
# COMPACT_ATOMS: atom_id res chain seq x y z
N MET A 1 17.52 28.63 30.85
CA MET A 1 16.67 28.99 29.71
C MET A 1 17.09 28.16 28.52
N GLY A 2 16.41 27.04 28.27
CA GLY A 2 16.73 26.14 27.16
C GLY A 2 16.17 26.66 25.86
N LEU A 3 17.03 26.89 24.87
CA LEU A 3 16.64 27.21 23.50
C LEU A 3 16.12 25.92 22.84
N THR A 4 14.79 25.74 22.80
CA THR A 4 14.17 24.78 21.91
C THR A 4 14.26 25.34 20.49
N SER A 5 15.10 24.72 19.67
CA SER A 5 15.29 25.12 18.26
C SER A 5 14.00 24.84 17.46
N PRO A 6 13.42 25.83 16.75
CA PRO A 6 12.14 25.68 16.03
C PRO A 6 12.23 24.73 14.82
N ALA A 7 13.44 24.39 14.38
CA ALA A 7 13.70 23.53 13.23
C ALA A 7 13.25 22.07 13.41
N ARG A 8 13.10 21.58 14.65
CA ARG A 8 12.60 20.21 14.93
C ARG A 8 11.09 20.11 14.77
N ASP A 9 10.36 21.13 15.22
CA ASP A 9 8.90 21.23 15.05
C ASP A 9 8.52 21.45 13.58
N GLU A 10 9.32 22.22 12.84
CA GLU A 10 9.09 22.47 11.42
C GLU A 10 9.24 21.19 10.58
N LYS A 11 10.20 20.33 10.92
CA LYS A 11 10.39 19.01 10.27
C LYS A 11 9.24 18.04 10.58
N ALA A 12 8.78 18.02 11.82
CA ALA A 12 7.63 17.22 12.25
C ALA A 12 6.32 17.71 11.60
N HIS A 13 6.18 19.03 11.42
CA HIS A 13 5.05 19.63 10.74
C HIS A 13 5.08 19.39 9.21
N ARG A 14 6.27 19.36 8.59
CA ARG A 14 6.46 19.02 7.17
C ARG A 14 6.20 17.54 6.85
N LEU A 15 6.39 16.66 7.84
CA LEU A 15 5.99 15.25 7.77
C LEU A 15 4.46 15.06 7.90
N ALA A 16 3.76 16.04 8.49
CA ALA A 16 2.32 15.98 8.77
C ALA A 16 1.43 16.77 7.77
N SER A 17 1.99 17.66 6.94
CA SER A 17 1.19 18.58 6.08
C SER A 17 1.21 18.28 4.57
N ASP A 18 1.73 17.14 4.14
CA ASP A 18 1.37 16.55 2.85
C ASP A 18 -0.08 16.00 2.96
N VAL A 19 -1.09 16.86 2.80
CA VAL A 19 -2.53 16.54 2.98
C VAL A 19 -3.04 15.42 2.04
N VAL A 20 -2.18 14.93 1.15
CA VAL A 20 -2.30 13.62 0.50
C VAL A 20 -1.08 12.79 0.90
N THR A 21 -1.29 11.79 1.77
CA THR A 21 -0.24 10.85 2.19
C THR A 21 0.36 10.15 0.96
N TRP A 22 1.62 9.72 1.02
CA TRP A 22 2.24 8.99 -0.09
C TRP A 22 1.36 7.81 -0.56
N PHE A 23 0.74 7.08 0.38
CA PHE A 23 -0.21 6.01 0.11
C PHE A 23 -1.39 6.46 -0.76
N ASP A 24 -1.94 7.63 -0.47
CA ASP A 24 -3.06 8.17 -1.24
C ASP A 24 -2.63 8.49 -2.68
N ARG A 25 -1.38 8.94 -2.91
CA ARG A 25 -0.86 9.18 -4.26
C ARG A 25 -0.66 7.87 -5.03
N GLU A 26 -0.07 6.85 -4.40
CA GLU A 26 0.14 5.54 -5.03
C GLU A 26 -1.19 4.83 -5.34
N ALA A 27 -2.19 4.99 -4.47
CA ALA A 27 -3.51 4.37 -4.61
C ALA A 27 -4.53 5.25 -5.37
N ALA A 28 -4.23 6.52 -5.65
CA ALA A 28 -5.17 7.44 -6.29
C ALA A 28 -5.64 6.93 -7.65
N LEU A 29 -4.72 6.28 -8.39
CA LEU A 29 -4.96 5.87 -9.77
C LEU A 29 -5.27 4.38 -9.92
N CYS A 30 -5.49 3.65 -8.83
CA CYS A 30 -5.98 2.28 -8.88
C CYS A 30 -7.37 2.24 -9.51
N LYS A 31 -7.59 1.30 -10.43
CA LYS A 31 -8.89 1.09 -11.08
C LYS A 31 -9.51 -0.19 -10.55
N PHE A 32 -10.53 -0.06 -9.71
CA PHE A 32 -11.33 -1.19 -9.26
C PHE A 32 -12.71 -1.15 -9.93
N GLN A 33 -13.35 -2.32 -10.03
CA GLN A 33 -14.70 -2.45 -10.59
C GLN A 33 -15.81 -1.81 -9.73
N ASP A 34 -15.51 -1.43 -8.49
CA ASP A 34 -16.44 -0.83 -7.52
C ASP A 34 -15.70 0.22 -6.69
N ALA A 35 -16.31 1.39 -6.51
CA ALA A 35 -15.72 2.47 -5.72
C ALA A 35 -15.44 2.05 -4.26
N ARG A 36 -16.28 1.18 -3.69
CA ARG A 36 -16.11 0.65 -2.32
C ARG A 36 -14.88 -0.24 -2.20
N LEU A 37 -14.49 -0.92 -3.27
CA LEU A 37 -13.24 -1.70 -3.31
C LEU A 37 -12.04 -0.77 -3.30
N GLY A 38 -12.08 0.32 -4.06
CA GLY A 38 -11.04 1.35 -4.03
C GLY A 38 -10.89 2.00 -2.65
N GLU A 39 -12.00 2.31 -1.98
CA GLU A 39 -11.95 2.86 -0.62
C GLU A 39 -11.38 1.84 0.38
N ARG A 40 -11.85 0.60 0.31
CA ARG A 40 -11.31 -0.48 1.16
C ARG A 40 -9.82 -0.68 0.93
N PHE A 41 -9.36 -0.66 -0.31
CA PHE A 41 -7.94 -0.77 -0.64
C PHE A 41 -7.11 0.33 0.03
N ARG A 42 -7.55 1.60 -0.07
CA ARG A 42 -6.85 2.73 0.57
C ARG A 42 -6.78 2.58 2.09
N MET A 43 -7.88 2.18 2.72
CA MET A 43 -7.90 1.91 4.16
C MET A 43 -6.91 0.82 4.55
N LEU A 44 -6.91 -0.32 3.84
CA LEU A 44 -6.01 -1.43 4.12
C LEU A 44 -4.55 -1.05 3.90
N LEU A 45 -4.24 -0.31 2.83
CA LEU A 45 -2.89 0.15 2.54
C LEU A 45 -2.33 1.06 3.65
N LYS A 46 -3.17 1.95 4.20
CA LYS A 46 -2.81 2.79 5.36
C LYS A 46 -2.58 1.96 6.63
N GLN A 47 -3.45 0.99 6.91
CA GLN A 47 -3.31 0.10 8.08
C GLN A 47 -2.05 -0.76 8.01
N ILE A 48 -1.84 -1.45 6.91
CA ILE A 48 -0.66 -2.33 6.70
C ILE A 48 0.62 -1.49 6.64
N GLY A 49 0.58 -0.32 5.99
CA GLY A 49 1.72 0.58 5.88
C GLY A 49 2.10 1.26 7.20
N GLY A 50 1.16 1.41 8.13
CA GLY A 50 1.42 1.94 9.47
C GLY A 50 2.18 0.96 10.37
N ASP A 51 1.88 -0.34 10.24
CA ASP A 51 2.40 -1.41 11.10
C ASP A 51 2.98 -2.59 10.27
N ILE A 52 3.98 -2.30 9.44
CA ILE A 52 4.60 -3.28 8.54
C ILE A 52 5.14 -4.49 9.34
N GLY A 53 4.85 -5.70 8.85
CA GLY A 53 5.28 -6.96 9.46
C GLY A 53 4.30 -7.53 10.48
N GLN A 54 3.27 -6.78 10.87
CA GLN A 54 2.17 -7.32 11.68
C GLN A 54 1.18 -8.12 10.82
N SER A 55 0.45 -9.02 11.47
CA SER A 55 -0.61 -9.80 10.80
C SER A 55 -1.83 -8.94 10.46
N ILE A 56 -2.66 -9.38 9.50
CA ILE A 56 -3.90 -8.67 9.14
C ILE A 56 -4.80 -8.40 10.35
N PRO A 57 -5.06 -9.37 11.26
CA PRO A 57 -5.84 -9.10 12.47
C PRO A 57 -5.22 -8.03 13.37
N MET A 58 -3.88 -8.02 13.47
CA MET A 58 -3.17 -7.03 14.27
C MET A 58 -3.27 -5.63 13.67
N VAL A 59 -3.16 -5.45 12.35
CA VAL A 59 -3.29 -4.09 11.77
C VAL A 59 -4.75 -3.62 11.71
N CYS A 60 -5.72 -4.54 11.63
CA CYS A 60 -7.14 -4.18 11.56
C CYS A 60 -7.76 -3.85 12.93
N GLN A 61 -7.18 -4.31 14.04
CA GLN A 61 -7.56 -4.01 15.44
C GLN A 61 -9.01 -4.35 15.86
N ASP A 62 -9.87 -4.78 14.94
CA ASP A 62 -11.20 -5.31 15.24
C ASP A 62 -11.62 -6.41 14.25
N TRP A 63 -12.60 -7.21 14.68
CA TRP A 63 -13.06 -8.39 13.94
C TRP A 63 -13.79 -8.05 12.64
N ALA A 64 -14.56 -6.96 12.62
CA ALA A 64 -15.33 -6.57 11.44
C ALA A 64 -14.39 -6.13 10.31
N ASN A 65 -13.38 -5.32 10.63
CA ASN A 65 -12.36 -4.89 9.69
C ASN A 65 -11.45 -6.05 9.27
N THR A 66 -11.09 -6.95 10.19
CA THR A 66 -10.34 -8.17 9.85
C THR A 66 -11.09 -9.02 8.82
N LYS A 67 -12.40 -9.26 9.04
CA LYS A 67 -13.24 -9.98 8.07
C LYS A 67 -13.35 -9.24 6.73
N ALA A 68 -13.48 -7.91 6.76
CA ALA A 68 -13.54 -7.11 5.56
C ALA A 68 -12.23 -7.18 4.75
N ALA A 69 -11.08 -7.20 5.42
CA ALA A 69 -9.77 -7.38 4.80
C ALA A 69 -9.66 -8.73 4.09
N TYR A 70 -9.99 -9.83 4.78
CA TYR A 70 -9.97 -11.15 4.15
C TYR A 70 -10.94 -11.26 2.97
N ARG A 71 -12.16 -10.73 3.11
CA ARG A 71 -13.14 -10.67 2.01
C ARG A 71 -12.69 -9.82 0.83
N PHE A 72 -11.90 -8.78 1.07
CA PHE A 72 -11.31 -7.96 0.02
C PHE A 72 -10.27 -8.75 -0.77
N PHE A 73 -9.33 -9.41 -0.08
CA PHE A 73 -8.30 -10.22 -0.74
C PHE A 73 -8.84 -11.50 -1.41
N SER A 74 -9.97 -12.02 -0.93
CA SER A 74 -10.63 -13.18 -1.54
C SER A 74 -11.70 -12.80 -2.58
N ASN A 75 -11.77 -11.53 -3.01
CA ASN A 75 -12.82 -11.06 -3.91
C ASN A 75 -12.42 -11.28 -5.37
N GLU A 76 -13.22 -12.05 -6.12
CA GLU A 76 -12.99 -12.30 -7.55
C GLU A 76 -12.99 -11.03 -8.42
N ARG A 77 -13.58 -9.93 -7.92
CA ARG A 77 -13.60 -8.62 -8.58
C ARG A 77 -12.36 -7.77 -8.28
N VAL A 78 -11.39 -8.30 -7.54
CA VAL A 78 -10.14 -7.65 -7.16
C VAL A 78 -8.98 -8.51 -7.67
N GLY A 79 -8.31 -8.05 -8.72
CA GLY A 79 -7.09 -8.67 -9.24
C GLY A 79 -5.81 -7.98 -8.80
N GLU A 80 -4.68 -8.68 -8.95
CA GLU A 80 -3.34 -8.10 -8.73
C GLU A 80 -3.10 -6.87 -9.61
N ALA A 81 -3.49 -6.95 -10.89
CA ALA A 81 -3.35 -5.83 -11.82
C ALA A 81 -4.13 -4.58 -11.34
N ASP A 82 -5.30 -4.76 -10.73
CA ASP A 82 -6.09 -3.64 -10.19
C ASP A 82 -5.35 -2.96 -9.03
N ILE A 83 -4.78 -3.77 -8.13
CA ILE A 83 -3.98 -3.33 -6.98
C ILE A 83 -2.74 -2.56 -7.43
N LEU A 84 -1.96 -3.11 -8.39
CA LEU A 84 -0.70 -2.51 -8.85
C LEU A 84 -0.89 -1.34 -9.83
N SER A 85 -2.07 -1.23 -10.46
CA SER A 85 -2.30 -0.24 -11.52
C SER A 85 -2.07 1.21 -11.08
N GLY A 86 -2.37 1.55 -9.82
CA GLY A 86 -2.12 2.88 -9.27
C GLY A 86 -0.63 3.17 -9.15
N HIS A 87 0.11 2.24 -8.54
CA HIS A 87 1.55 2.34 -8.36
C HIS A 87 2.29 2.49 -9.69
N PHE A 88 1.95 1.69 -10.72
CA PHE A 88 2.57 1.81 -12.04
C PHE A 88 2.34 3.18 -12.70
N LYS A 89 1.14 3.75 -12.53
CA LYS A 89 0.85 5.09 -13.07
C LYS A 89 1.59 6.18 -12.31
N ALA A 90 1.60 6.10 -10.97
CA ALA A 90 2.34 7.04 -10.13
C ALA A 90 3.86 6.99 -10.44
N THR A 91 4.41 5.80 -10.63
CA THR A 91 5.81 5.62 -11.06
C THR A 91 6.05 6.21 -12.45
N ARG A 92 5.15 6.00 -13.43
CA ARG A 92 5.26 6.61 -14.75
C ARG A 92 5.23 8.15 -14.69
N GLU A 93 4.35 8.73 -13.87
CA GLU A 93 4.27 10.18 -13.67
C GLU A 93 5.56 10.73 -13.07
N ARG A 94 6.13 10.06 -12.07
CA ARG A 94 7.44 10.44 -11.49
C ARG A 94 8.57 10.37 -12.52
N ILE A 95 8.61 9.32 -13.34
CA ILE A 95 9.61 9.17 -14.41
C ILE A 95 9.47 10.30 -15.44
N ALA A 96 8.24 10.61 -15.88
CA ALA A 96 7.99 11.67 -16.84
C ALA A 96 8.38 13.07 -16.31
N ALA A 97 8.27 13.28 -15.00
CA ALA A 97 8.65 14.52 -14.33
C ALA A 97 10.16 14.61 -14.00
N ALA A 98 10.92 13.52 -14.11
CA ALA A 98 12.32 13.49 -13.74
C ALA A 98 13.19 14.31 -14.71
N LYS A 99 14.15 15.04 -14.15
CA LYS A 99 15.16 15.77 -14.93
C LYS A 99 16.46 14.97 -14.94
N GLY A 100 16.95 14.59 -16.11
CA GLY A 100 18.18 13.82 -16.27
C GLY A 100 17.94 12.32 -16.43
N PRO A 101 19.02 11.50 -16.40
CA PRO A 101 18.93 10.07 -16.64
C PRO A 101 18.15 9.34 -15.54
N VAL A 102 17.36 8.34 -15.94
CA VAL A 102 16.65 7.43 -15.02
C VAL A 102 17.34 6.07 -15.04
N LEU A 103 17.73 5.59 -13.87
CA LEU A 103 18.31 4.25 -13.70
C LEU A 103 17.20 3.24 -13.42
N VAL A 104 17.09 2.22 -14.28
CA VAL A 104 16.15 1.11 -14.09
C VAL A 104 16.93 -0.09 -13.57
N LEU A 105 16.79 -0.36 -12.27
CA LEU A 105 17.38 -1.54 -11.63
C LEU A 105 16.44 -2.73 -11.83
N HIS A 106 16.99 -3.86 -12.26
CA HIS A 106 16.25 -5.10 -12.46
C HIS A 106 16.94 -6.25 -11.72
N ASP A 107 16.16 -7.03 -11.00
CA ASP A 107 16.57 -8.25 -10.31
C ASP A 107 15.37 -9.22 -10.28
N THR A 108 15.61 -10.50 -10.05
CA THR A 108 14.56 -11.52 -9.91
C THR A 108 14.53 -12.03 -8.48
N THR A 109 13.35 -12.10 -7.89
CA THR A 109 13.14 -12.64 -6.55
C THR A 109 12.05 -13.69 -6.56
N GLU A 110 12.11 -14.63 -5.61
CA GLU A 110 11.16 -15.72 -5.46
C GLU A 110 10.50 -15.65 -4.08
N PHE A 111 9.18 -15.85 -4.03
CA PHE A 111 8.45 -16.02 -2.78
C PHE A 111 8.22 -17.51 -2.52
N SER A 112 8.86 -18.05 -1.49
CA SER A 112 8.67 -19.44 -1.04
C SER A 112 7.71 -19.51 0.15
N TYR A 113 6.71 -20.38 0.08
CA TYR A 113 5.73 -20.59 1.14
C TYR A 113 5.72 -22.05 1.57
N GLN A 114 5.93 -22.31 2.86
CA GLN A 114 5.70 -23.62 3.47
C GLN A 114 4.30 -23.65 4.09
N ARG A 115 3.54 -24.70 3.82
CA ARG A 115 2.16 -24.85 4.32
C ARG A 115 1.96 -26.26 4.85
N GLU A 116 1.11 -26.37 5.87
CA GLU A 116 0.73 -27.68 6.45
C GLU A 116 -0.08 -28.54 5.47
N ARG A 117 -0.83 -27.93 4.53
CA ARG A 117 -1.68 -28.62 3.54
C ARG A 117 -1.48 -28.08 2.12
N PRO A 118 -0.45 -28.53 1.40
CA PRO A 118 -0.16 -28.08 0.03
C PRO A 118 -1.17 -28.58 -1.01
N ASP A 119 -1.93 -29.63 -0.70
CA ASP A 119 -2.99 -30.22 -1.53
C ASP A 119 -4.17 -29.29 -1.82
N ARG A 120 -4.33 -28.21 -1.05
CA ARG A 120 -5.46 -27.28 -1.16
C ARG A 120 -5.24 -26.11 -2.12
N ILE A 121 -4.16 -26.14 -2.89
CA ILE A 121 -3.92 -25.13 -3.92
C ILE A 121 -4.80 -25.47 -5.12
N HIS A 122 -5.72 -24.56 -5.47
CA HIS A 122 -6.36 -24.63 -6.78
C HIS A 122 -5.28 -24.35 -7.83
N PRO A 123 -4.98 -25.26 -8.76
CA PRO A 123 -4.05 -24.95 -9.84
C PRO A 123 -4.64 -23.77 -10.62
N SER A 124 -3.81 -22.75 -10.81
CA SER A 124 -4.11 -21.55 -11.60
C SER A 124 -4.31 -21.89 -13.08
#